data_AF-A0ABD0VDG9-F1
#
_entry.id   AF-A0ABD0VDG9-F1
#
_cell.length_a   1.000
_cell.length_b   1.000
_cell.length_c   1.000
_cell.angle_alpha   90.00
_cell.angle_beta   90.00
_cell.angle_gamma   90.00
#
_symmetry.space_group_name_H-M   'P 1'
#
loop_
_entity.id
_entity.type
_entity.pdbx_description
1 polymer ?
#
loop_
_entity_poly.entity_id
_entity_poly.type
_entity_poly.pdbx_seq_one_letter_code
_entity_poly.pdbx_strand_id
1 'polypeptide(L)'
;MPSGTWVHIKVNENMVPCNIPEFILLRSYLGVISIDPILAPISFSYWCNKGKEPFKKRILAEVEAKFDFPAHIKHWILQSLVARWHNYRTSLKADH
;
A
#
# COMPACT_ATOMS: atom_id res chain seq x y z
N MET A 1 -2.88 20.67 -13.52
CA MET A 1 -3.16 19.69 -12.46
C MET A 1 -3.36 20.45 -11.16
N PRO A 2 -4.34 20.14 -10.30
CA PRO A 2 -4.48 20.88 -9.06
C PRO A 2 -3.26 20.57 -8.20
N SER A 3 -2.62 21.63 -7.72
CA SER A 3 -1.51 21.66 -6.79
C SER A 3 -1.96 21.15 -5.41
N GLY A 4 -2.21 19.85 -5.32
CA GLY A 4 -2.28 19.14 -4.04
C GLY A 4 -0.87 18.93 -3.53
N THR A 5 -0.56 19.41 -2.33
CA THR A 5 0.72 19.17 -1.67
C THR A 5 0.95 17.66 -1.54
N TRP A 6 1.89 17.11 -2.32
CA TRP A 6 2.31 15.72 -2.16
C TRP A 6 3.04 15.57 -0.83
N VAL A 7 2.72 14.52 -0.09
CA VAL A 7 3.46 14.18 1.13
C VAL A 7 4.75 13.48 0.72
N HIS A 8 5.89 14.15 0.91
CA HIS A 8 7.19 13.60 0.53
C HIS A 8 7.65 12.54 1.55
N ILE A 9 7.92 11.33 1.06
CA ILE A 9 8.40 10.21 1.87
C ILE A 9 9.91 10.10 1.73
N LYS A 10 10.62 10.53 2.77
CA LYS A 10 12.05 10.28 2.90
C LYS A 10 12.30 8.81 3.26
N VAL A 11 13.24 8.17 2.57
CA VAL A 11 13.67 6.78 2.82
C VAL A 11 15.10 6.73 3.36
N ASN A 12 15.41 5.69 4.14
CA ASN A 12 16.78 5.39 4.59
C ASN A 12 17.52 4.47 3.58
N GLU A 13 18.75 4.11 3.91
CA GLU A 13 19.60 3.18 3.15
C GLU A 13 18.98 1.79 2.91
N ASN A 14 18.06 1.37 3.78
CA ASN A 14 17.32 0.12 3.68
C ASN A 14 16.03 0.27 2.86
N MET A 15 15.81 1.42 2.21
CA MET A 15 14.62 1.73 1.42
C MET A 15 13.32 1.72 2.23
N VAL A 16 13.41 1.99 3.53
CA VAL A 16 12.27 2.10 4.45
C VAL A 16 12.01 3.58 4.76
N PRO A 17 10.74 4.04 4.81
CA PRO A 17 10.44 5.40 5.22
C PRO A 17 11.02 5.73 6.60
N CYS A 18 11.67 6.89 6.74
CA CYS A 18 12.39 7.25 7.97
C CYS A 18 11.85 8.49 8.69
N ASN A 19 11.00 9.31 8.04
CA ASN A 19 10.35 10.43 8.73
C ASN A 19 9.06 9.97 9.42
N ILE A 20 8.96 10.17 10.74
CA ILE A 20 7.90 9.58 11.57
C ILE A 20 6.49 10.05 11.15
N PRO A 21 6.21 11.35 11.00
CA PRO A 21 4.85 11.81 10.68
C PRO A 21 4.35 11.30 9.33
N GLU A 22 5.16 11.41 8.28
CA GLU A 22 4.83 11.01 6.92
C GLU A 22 4.80 9.49 6.79
N PHE A 23 5.65 8.78 7.53
CA PHE A 23 5.57 7.33 7.65
C PHE A 23 4.24 6.90 8.26
N ILE A 24 3.79 7.54 9.35
CA ILE A 24 2.49 7.24 9.97
C ILE A 24 1.36 7.51 8.98
N LEU A 25 1.40 8.61 8.23
CA LEU A 25 0.38 8.93 7.22
C LEU A 25 0.34 7.88 6.09
N LEU A 26 1.50 7.54 5.51
CA LEU A 26 1.61 6.48 4.51
C LEU A 26 1.10 5.16 5.07
N ARG A 27 1.53 4.81 6.29
CA ARG A 27 1.16 3.58 6.97
C ARG A 27 -0.34 3.49 7.21
N SER A 28 -0.99 4.57 7.62
CA SER A 28 -2.46 4.62 7.79
C SER A 28 -3.17 4.50 6.44
N TYR A 29 -2.69 5.21 5.42
CA TYR A 29 -3.28 5.17 4.08
C TYR A 29 -3.21 3.78 3.44
N LEU A 30 -2.08 3.08 3.57
CA LEU A 30 -1.95 1.69 3.13
C LEU A 30 -2.92 0.75 3.86
N GLY A 31 -3.31 1.07 5.10
CA GLY A 31 -4.35 0.35 5.83
C GLY A 31 -5.71 0.47 5.14
N VAL A 32 -6.10 1.69 4.77
CA VAL A 32 -7.35 1.96 4.05
C VAL A 32 -7.38 1.22 2.71
N ILE A 33 -6.30 1.28 1.92
CA ILE A 33 -6.24 0.57 0.64
C ILE A 33 -6.32 -0.95 0.83
N SER A 34 -5.66 -1.49 1.86
CA SER A 34 -5.58 -2.94 2.07
C SER A 34 -6.93 -3.60 2.40
N ILE A 35 -7.93 -2.82 2.83
CA ILE A 35 -9.28 -3.30 3.12
C ILE A 35 -10.29 -2.92 2.02
N ASP A 36 -9.89 -2.11 1.05
CA ASP A 36 -10.75 -1.69 -0.05
C ASP A 36 -11.01 -2.87 -1.01
N PRO A 37 -12.26 -3.32 -1.19
CA PRO A 37 -12.56 -4.48 -2.04
C PRO A 37 -12.39 -4.22 -3.53
N ILE A 38 -12.33 -2.96 -3.99
CA ILE A 38 -12.09 -2.56 -5.39
C ILE A 38 -10.60 -2.65 -5.70
N LEU A 39 -9.75 -2.21 -4.77
CA LEU A 39 -8.29 -2.19 -4.94
C LEU A 39 -7.63 -3.49 -4.49
N ALA A 40 -8.12 -4.08 -3.40
CA ALA A 40 -7.60 -5.29 -2.78
C ALA A 40 -8.71 -6.33 -2.48
N PRO A 41 -9.30 -6.94 -3.53
CA PRO A 41 -10.38 -7.93 -3.36
C PRO A 41 -9.99 -9.09 -2.44
N ILE A 42 -10.85 -9.40 -1.46
CA ILE A 42 -10.63 -10.53 -0.52
C ILE A 42 -10.75 -11.90 -1.19
N SER A 43 -11.41 -11.96 -2.35
CA SER A 43 -11.53 -13.17 -3.18
C SER A 43 -10.21 -13.63 -3.78
N PHE A 44 -9.14 -12.83 -3.69
CA PHE A 44 -7.83 -13.25 -4.14
C PHE A 44 -7.32 -14.41 -3.27
N SER A 45 -6.89 -15.50 -3.92
CA SER A 45 -6.27 -16.62 -3.22
C SER A 45 -4.88 -16.24 -2.72
N TYR A 46 -4.03 -15.70 -3.61
CA TYR A 46 -2.69 -15.18 -3.34
C TYR A 46 -2.37 -13.94 -4.16
N TRP A 47 -1.81 -12.91 -3.51
CA TRP A 47 -1.37 -11.66 -4.15
C TRP A 47 -0.17 -11.83 -5.09
N CYS A 48 0.64 -12.86 -4.86
CA CYS A 48 1.83 -13.16 -5.68
C CYS A 48 1.50 -13.91 -6.98
N ASN A 49 0.24 -14.31 -7.19
CA ASN A 49 -0.13 -15.09 -8.37
C ASN A 49 -0.14 -14.22 -9.65
N LYS A 50 0.13 -14.87 -10.78
CA LYS A 50 0.04 -14.25 -12.11
C LYS A 50 -1.37 -13.66 -12.32
N GLY A 51 -1.45 -12.49 -12.96
CA GLY A 51 -2.71 -11.81 -13.27
C GLY A 51 -3.16 -10.74 -12.27
N LYS A 52 -2.39 -10.47 -11.20
CA LYS A 52 -2.68 -9.39 -10.23
C LYS A 52 -1.93 -8.09 -10.49
N GLU A 53 -1.10 -8.06 -11.54
CA GLU A 53 -0.34 -6.88 -11.97
C GLU A 53 -1.19 -5.62 -12.21
N PRO A 54 -2.41 -5.69 -12.81
CA PRO A 54 -3.26 -4.51 -12.97
C PRO A 54 -3.65 -3.88 -11.62
N PHE A 55 -3.93 -4.70 -10.61
CA PHE A 55 -4.28 -4.23 -9.27
C PHE A 55 -3.07 -3.61 -8.55
N LYS A 56 -1.89 -4.24 -8.65
CA LYS A 56 -0.64 -3.69 -8.12
C LYS A 56 -0.33 -2.33 -8.73
N LYS A 57 -0.46 -2.20 -10.05
CA LYS A 57 -0.27 -0.92 -10.76
C LYS A 57 -1.27 0.14 -10.32
N ARG A 58 -2.55 -0.23 -10.19
CA ARG A 58 -3.61 0.69 -9.75
C ARG A 58 -3.37 1.18 -8.31
N ILE A 59 -3.00 0.28 -7.40
CA ILE A 59 -2.63 0.62 -6.03
C ILE A 59 -1.44 1.59 -6.02
N LEU A 60 -0.39 1.28 -6.78
CA LEU A 60 0.77 2.17 -6.85
C LEU A 60 0.39 3.56 -7.36
N ALA A 61 -0.42 3.65 -8.42
CA ALA A 61 -0.92 4.93 -8.92
C ALA A 61 -1.75 5.70 -7.87
N GLU A 62 -2.55 4.99 -7.08
CA GLU A 62 -3.35 5.59 -5.99
C GLU A 62 -2.48 6.13 -4.85
N VAL A 63 -1.35 5.47 -4.55
CA VAL A 63 -0.38 5.96 -3.56
C VAL A 63 0.44 7.12 -4.15
N GLU A 64 0.88 7.03 -5.40
CA GLU A 64 1.61 8.09 -6.12
C GLU A 64 0.78 9.38 -6.29
N ALA A 65 -0.55 9.25 -6.34
CA ALA A 65 -1.45 10.41 -6.39
C ALA A 65 -1.45 11.25 -5.11
N LYS A 66 -0.96 10.72 -3.98
CA LYS A 66 -0.95 11.40 -2.66
C LYS A 66 0.44 11.57 -2.06
N PHE A 67 1.37 10.67 -2.39
CA PHE A 67 2.70 10.61 -1.79
C PHE A 67 3.76 10.70 -2.89
N ASP A 68 4.77 11.51 -2.64
CA ASP A 68 5.98 11.55 -3.46
C ASP A 68 7.03 10.66 -2.82
N PHE A 69 7.54 9.68 -3.57
CA PHE A 69 8.47 8.69 -3.05
C PHE A 69 9.34 8.10 -4.17
N PRO A 70 10.57 7.67 -3.86
CA PRO A 70 11.47 7.14 -4.87
C PRO A 70 11.00 5.77 -5.40
N ALA A 71 11.25 5.49 -6.68
CA ALA A 71 10.72 4.30 -7.35
C ALA A 71 11.06 2.95 -6.68
N HIS A 72 12.19 2.86 -5.98
CA HIS A 72 12.63 1.62 -5.31
C HIS A 72 11.79 1.26 -4.08
N ILE A 73 11.04 2.20 -3.48
CA ILE A 73 10.16 1.89 -2.34
C ILE A 73 8.84 1.20 -2.76
N LYS A 74 8.52 1.18 -4.07
CA LYS A 74 7.30 0.54 -4.60
C LYS A 74 7.17 -0.91 -4.16
N HIS A 75 8.29 -1.62 -4.08
CA HIS A 75 8.31 -3.00 -3.59
C HIS A 75 7.89 -3.10 -2.12
N TRP A 76 8.45 -2.23 -1.26
CA TRP A 76 8.11 -2.16 0.16
C TRP A 76 6.64 -1.77 0.38
N ILE A 77 6.11 -0.83 -0.43
CA ILE A 77 4.69 -0.42 -0.40
C ILE A 77 3.79 -1.63 -0.68
N LEU A 78 4.08 -2.38 -1.75
CA LEU A 78 3.30 -3.55 -2.11
C LEU A 78 3.40 -4.65 -1.04
N GLN A 79 4.59 -4.94 -0.51
CA GLN A 79 4.76 -5.92 0.57
C GLN A 79 3.97 -5.54 1.83
N SER A 80 4.05 -4.26 2.23
CA SER A 80 3.33 -3.73 3.40
C SER A 80 1.82 -3.86 3.24
N LEU A 81 1.31 -3.61 2.04
CA LEU A 81 -0.10 -3.75 1.72
C LEU A 81 -0.55 -5.22 1.71
N VAL A 82 0.24 -6.12 1.13
CA VAL A 82 -0.06 -7.56 1.11
C VAL A 82 -0.13 -8.13 2.54
N ALA A 83 0.81 -7.75 3.40
CA ALA A 83 0.81 -8.17 4.80
C ALA A 83 -0.47 -7.72 5.54
N ARG A 84 -0.89 -6.47 5.34
CA ARG A 84 -2.13 -5.93 5.93
C ARG A 84 -3.38 -6.60 5.40
N TRP A 85 -3.45 -6.78 4.09
CA TRP A 85 -4.56 -7.48 3.46
C TRP A 85 -4.70 -8.91 3.99
N HIS A 86 -3.58 -9.61 4.18
CA HIS A 86 -3.59 -10.94 4.79
C HIS A 86 -4.13 -10.89 6.23
N ASN A 87 -3.65 -9.93 7.05
CA ASN A 87 -4.11 -9.76 8.43
C ASN A 87 -5.61 -9.45 8.51
N TYR A 88 -6.11 -8.58 7.63
CA TYR A 88 -7.55 -8.29 7.53
C TYR A 88 -8.36 -9.51 7.12
N ARG A 89 -7.88 -10.29 6.14
CA ARG A 89 -8.53 -11.54 5.74
C ARG A 89 -8.55 -12.56 6.87
N THR A 90 -7.52 -12.62 7.70
CA THR A 90 -7.49 -13.52 8.87
C THR A 90 -8.41 -13.03 9.99
N SER A 91 -8.52 -11.72 10.24
CA SER A 91 -9.44 -11.21 11.27
C SER A 91 -10.90 -11.52 10.92
N LEU A 92 -11.27 -11.40 9.65
CA LEU A 92 -12.59 -11.78 9.16
C LEU A 92 -12.93 -13.27 9.32
N LYS A 93 -11.91 -14.15 9.41
CA LYS A 93 -12.11 -15.58 9.71
C LYS A 93 -12.20 -15.87 11.20
N ALA A 94 -11.66 -15.00 12.06
CA ALA A 94 -11.67 -15.17 13.50
C ALA A 94 -12.97 -14.66 14.13
N ASP A 95 -13.64 -13.70 13.47
CA ASP A 95 -14.93 -13.15 13.90
C ASP A 95 -16.14 -14.03 13.51
N HIS A 96 -15.92 -15.25 13.00
CA HIS A 96 -16.94 -16.16 12.46
C HIS A 96 -16.81 -17.57 13.02
#